data_AF-A0A3M1Y3W7-F1
#
_entry.id   AF-A0A3M1Y3W7-F1
#
_cell.length_a   1.000
_cell.length_b   1.000
_cell.length_c   1.000
_cell.angle_alpha   90.00
_cell.angle_beta   90.00
_cell.angle_gamma   90.00
#
_symmetry.space_group_name_H-M   'P 1'
#
loop_
_entity.id
_entity.type
_entity.pdbx_description
1 polymer ?
#
loop_
_entity_poly.entity_id
_entity_poly.type
_entity_poly.pdbx_seq_one_letter_code
_entity_poly.pdbx_strand_id
1 'polypeptide(L)'
;PFGLAAVDMTPEQQVLLERLAFAWAGGFLRRQKHYYRIHGPTLLIEYDNTQNDANHIHTVWRDPENDFGEDLLHLHYQTAPEGHH
;
A
#
# COMPACT_ATOMS: atom_id res chain seq x y z
N PRO A 1 -21.73 11.53 -26.46
CA PRO A 1 -21.53 10.43 -25.49
C PRO A 1 -20.04 10.22 -25.21
N PHE A 2 -19.56 10.67 -24.05
CA PHE A 2 -18.22 10.33 -23.59
C PHE A 2 -18.29 8.94 -22.97
N GLY A 3 -17.94 7.91 -23.75
CA GLY A 3 -17.68 6.59 -23.19
C GLY A 3 -16.36 6.66 -22.45
N LEU A 4 -16.35 6.37 -21.15
CA LEU A 4 -15.13 5.89 -20.51
C LEU A 4 -14.69 4.68 -21.33
N ALA A 5 -13.54 4.79 -22.02
CA ALA A 5 -12.88 3.60 -22.53
C ALA A 5 -12.67 2.68 -21.33
N ALA A 6 -13.16 1.44 -21.41
CA ALA A 6 -12.71 0.42 -20.48
C ALA A 6 -11.19 0.39 -20.58
N VAL A 7 -10.51 0.49 -19.44
CA VAL A 7 -9.06 0.28 -19.41
C VAL A 7 -8.85 -1.17 -19.81
N ASP A 8 -8.20 -1.40 -20.96
CA ASP A 8 -7.82 -2.75 -21.36
C ASP A 8 -6.81 -3.29 -20.36
N MET A 9 -7.27 -4.15 -19.46
CA MET A 9 -6.47 -4.81 -18.44
C MET A 9 -5.99 -6.16 -18.95
N THR A 10 -4.76 -6.52 -18.62
CA THR A 10 -4.28 -7.88 -18.85
C THR A 10 -4.98 -8.86 -17.90
N PRO A 11 -5.09 -10.16 -18.25
CA PRO A 11 -5.62 -11.16 -17.33
C PRO A 11 -4.91 -11.18 -15.98
N GLU A 12 -3.60 -10.92 -15.95
CA GLU A 12 -2.81 -10.85 -14.71
C GLU A 12 -3.22 -9.66 -13.84
N GLN A 13 -3.47 -8.48 -14.46
CA GLN A 13 -3.98 -7.31 -13.75
C GLN A 13 -5.38 -7.54 -13.18
N GLN A 14 -6.24 -8.24 -13.92
CA GLN A 14 -7.58 -8.61 -13.46
C GLN A 14 -7.52 -9.50 -12.21
N VAL A 15 -6.69 -10.55 -12.25
CA VAL A 15 -6.48 -11.44 -11.09
C VAL A 15 -5.91 -10.68 -9.89
N LEU A 16 -5.01 -9.72 -10.13
CA LEU A 16 -4.46 -8.89 -9.05
C LEU A 16 -5.54 -8.02 -8.39
N LEU A 17 -6.41 -7.39 -9.20
CA LEU A 17 -7.51 -6.55 -8.71
C LEU A 17 -8.51 -7.36 -7.87
N GLU A 18 -8.81 -8.59 -8.26
CA GLU A 18 -9.70 -9.50 -7.52
C GLU A 18 -9.14 -9.88 -6.13
N ARG A 19 -7.84 -9.70 -5.92
CA ARG A 19 -7.14 -9.98 -4.66
C ARG A 19 -6.95 -8.73 -3.80
N LEU A 20 -7.46 -7.58 -4.22
CA LEU A 20 -7.41 -6.36 -3.42
C LEU A 20 -8.53 -6.34 -2.38
N ALA A 21 -8.15 -5.99 -1.16
CA ALA A 21 -9.06 -5.72 -0.06
C ALA A 21 -9.05 -4.23 0.26
N PHE A 22 -10.26 -3.68 0.40
CA PHE A 22 -10.48 -2.29 0.81
C PHE A 22 -10.91 -2.23 2.28
N ALA A 23 -10.33 -1.29 3.02
CA ALA A 23 -10.75 -0.95 4.37
C ALA A 23 -10.94 0.56 4.50
N TRP A 24 -11.96 0.95 5.26
CA TRP A 24 -12.27 2.33 5.60
C TRP A 24 -12.45 2.47 7.10
N ALA A 25 -11.97 3.57 7.66
CA ALA A 25 -12.26 3.96 9.02
C ALA A 25 -12.47 5.47 9.11
N GLY A 26 -13.44 5.90 9.91
CA GLY A 26 -13.73 7.31 10.16
C GLY A 26 -14.94 7.84 9.41
N GLY A 27 -15.01 9.17 9.32
CA GLY A 27 -16.22 9.88 8.92
C GLY A 27 -16.38 10.02 7.40
N PHE A 28 -17.61 9.89 6.91
CA PHE A 28 -17.94 9.97 5.48
C PHE A 28 -18.15 11.40 4.96
N LEU A 29 -18.19 12.39 5.85
CA LEU A 29 -18.41 13.79 5.47
C LEU A 29 -17.10 14.54 5.30
N ARG A 30 -17.12 15.60 4.49
CA ARG A 30 -15.97 16.49 4.30
C ARG A 30 -15.45 16.98 5.65
N ARG A 31 -14.11 17.06 5.77
CA ARG A 31 -13.37 17.54 6.96
C ARG A 31 -13.50 16.67 8.20
N GLN A 32 -14.07 15.47 8.10
CA GLN A 32 -13.98 14.48 9.17
C GLN A 32 -12.68 13.69 9.03
N LYS A 33 -12.14 13.25 10.17
CA LYS A 33 -11.00 12.33 10.19
C LYS A 33 -11.37 11.03 9.53
N HIS A 34 -10.53 10.56 8.63
CA HIS A 34 -10.72 9.29 7.95
C HIS A 34 -9.40 8.69 7.50
N TYR A 35 -9.46 7.39 7.29
CA TYR A 35 -8.38 6.55 6.83
C TYR A 35 -8.96 5.56 5.83
N TYR A 36 -8.20 5.26 4.78
CA TYR A 36 -8.49 4.12 3.94
C TYR A 36 -7.23 3.36 3.58
N ARG A 37 -7.41 2.07 3.32
CA ARG A 37 -6.38 1.19 2.82
C ARG A 37 -6.92 0.34 1.68
N ILE A 38 -6.12 0.25 0.63
CA ILE A 38 -6.27 -0.76 -0.42
C ILE A 38 -5.04 -1.63 -0.29
N HIS A 39 -5.21 -2.93 -0.12
CA HIS A 39 -4.07 -3.83 0.00
C HIS A 39 -4.32 -5.17 -0.65
N GLY A 40 -3.25 -5.75 -1.17
CA GLY A 40 -3.17 -7.10 -1.68
C GLY A 40 -1.74 -7.61 -1.52
N PRO A 41 -1.38 -8.72 -2.18
CA PRO A 41 -0.07 -9.35 -2.04
C PRO A 41 1.09 -8.42 -2.41
N THR A 42 1.00 -7.73 -3.55
CA THR A 42 2.08 -6.90 -4.13
C THR A 42 1.73 -5.40 -4.18
N LEU A 43 0.66 -4.99 -3.51
CA LEU A 43 0.20 -3.61 -3.50
C LEU A 43 -0.33 -3.24 -2.13
N LEU A 44 0.25 -2.20 -1.52
CA LEU A 44 -0.31 -1.52 -0.36
C LEU A 44 -0.43 -0.04 -0.69
N ILE A 45 -1.65 0.50 -0.59
CA ILE A 45 -1.93 1.94 -0.63
C ILE A 45 -2.62 2.29 0.68
N GLU A 46 -2.04 3.21 1.43
CA GLU A 46 -2.62 3.74 2.67
C GLU A 46 -2.77 5.25 2.55
N TYR A 47 -3.90 5.74 3.04
CA TYR A 47 -4.21 7.15 3.18
C TYR A 47 -4.68 7.39 4.61
N ASP A 48 -4.07 8.35 5.28
CA ASP A 48 -4.41 8.77 6.64
C ASP A 48 -4.60 10.29 6.66
N ASN A 49 -5.81 10.71 7.03
CA ASN A 49 -6.12 12.10 7.34
C ASN A 49 -6.80 12.22 8.70
N THR A 50 -6.18 11.63 9.71
CA THR A 50 -6.67 11.66 11.11
C THR A 50 -5.95 12.69 11.98
N GLN A 51 -4.84 13.26 11.49
CA GLN A 51 -4.02 14.26 12.18
C GLN A 51 -4.53 15.69 11.96
N ASN A 52 -4.11 16.63 12.82
CA ASN A 52 -4.36 18.08 12.69
C ASN A 52 -5.80 18.45 12.30
N ASP A 53 -6.79 17.82 12.94
CA ASP A 53 -8.22 18.01 12.63
C ASP A 53 -8.58 17.72 11.15
N ALA A 54 -8.05 16.61 10.63
CA ALA A 54 -8.25 16.17 9.25
C ALA A 54 -7.78 17.19 8.20
N ASN A 55 -6.67 17.89 8.50
CA ASN A 55 -6.06 18.90 7.64
C ASN A 55 -4.58 18.62 7.33
N HIS A 56 -4.11 17.40 7.59
CA HIS A 56 -2.74 16.99 7.26
C HIS A 56 -2.74 15.53 6.84
N ILE A 57 -2.51 15.31 5.54
CA ILE A 57 -2.65 14.01 4.90
C ILE A 57 -1.28 13.33 4.87
N HIS A 58 -1.24 12.06 5.26
CA HIS A 58 -0.16 11.14 4.95
C HIS A 58 -0.66 10.07 3.98
N THR A 59 0.16 9.75 2.98
CA THR A 59 -0.13 8.67 2.03
C THR A 59 1.13 7.86 1.81
N VAL A 60 0.97 6.54 1.75
CA VAL A 60 2.03 5.59 1.41
C VAL A 60 1.53 4.70 0.27
N TRP A 61 2.41 4.41 -0.68
CA TRP A 61 2.26 3.31 -1.62
C TRP A 61 3.56 2.51 -1.64
N ARG A 62 3.47 1.19 -1.47
CA ARG A 62 4.61 0.27 -1.62
C ARG A 62 4.18 -1.10 -2.14
N ASP A 63 5.15 -1.84 -2.64
CA ASP A 63 5.05 -3.26 -2.96
C ASP A 63 5.63 -4.05 -1.77
N PRO A 64 4.81 -4.75 -0.97
CA PRO A 64 5.30 -5.49 0.19
C PRO A 64 6.29 -6.62 -0.15
N GLU A 65 6.28 -7.16 -1.37
CA GLU A 65 7.20 -8.22 -1.80
C GLU A 65 8.53 -7.66 -2.35
N ASN A 66 8.61 -6.36 -2.58
CA ASN A 66 9.79 -5.69 -3.11
C ASN A 66 10.06 -4.38 -2.34
N ASP A 67 9.84 -4.40 -1.02
CA ASP A 67 9.93 -3.20 -0.21
C ASP A 67 11.38 -2.80 0.05
N PHE A 68 11.63 -1.50 0.00
CA PHE A 68 12.97 -0.99 0.25
C PHE A 68 13.27 -1.06 1.75
N GLY A 69 14.28 -1.83 2.14
CA GLY A 69 14.64 -2.00 3.55
C GLY A 69 14.05 -3.26 4.20
N GLU A 70 13.84 -4.33 3.43
CA GLU A 70 13.91 -5.69 3.99
C GLU A 70 15.14 -5.82 4.92
N ASP A 71 15.13 -6.79 5.83
CA ASP A 71 16.14 -6.93 6.89
C ASP A 71 17.49 -7.44 6.33
N LEU A 72 18.08 -6.66 5.42
CA LEU A 72 19.35 -6.90 4.75
C LEU A 72 20.48 -6.99 5.75
N LEU A 73 20.37 -6.29 6.88
CA LEU A 73 21.33 -6.39 7.97
C LEU A 73 21.20 -7.75 8.67
N HIS A 74 19.99 -8.21 8.99
CA HIS A 74 19.78 -9.56 9.52
C HIS A 74 20.22 -10.63 8.53
N LEU A 75 19.89 -10.49 7.24
CA LEU A 75 20.34 -11.39 6.19
C LEU A 75 21.88 -11.42 6.09
N HIS A 76 22.53 -10.26 6.21
CA HIS A 76 23.99 -10.18 6.28
C HIS A 76 24.53 -11.00 7.45
N TYR A 77 23.98 -10.86 8.66
CA TYR A 77 24.39 -11.68 9.81
C TYR A 77 24.14 -13.18 9.62
N GLN A 78 23.06 -13.58 8.94
CA GLN A 78 22.76 -14.98 8.67
C GLN A 78 23.70 -15.62 7.62
N THR A 79 24.17 -14.82 6.66
CA THR A 79 24.93 -15.31 5.50
C THR A 79 26.42 -14.97 5.57
N ALA A 80 26.83 -14.12 6.51
CA ALA A 80 28.22 -13.78 6.72
C ALA A 80 29.03 -15.00 7.16
N PRO A 81 30.27 -15.18 6.65
CA PRO A 81 31.18 -16.20 7.16
C PRO A 81 31.46 -16.01 8.65
N GLU A 82 31.67 -17.11 9.38
CA GLU A 82 32.12 -17.06 10.78
C GLU A 82 33.37 -16.19 10.90
N GLY A 83 33.30 -15.15 11.74
CA GLY A 83 34.41 -14.21 12.00
C GLY A 83 34.26 -12.82 11.38
N HIS A 84 33.15 -12.50 10.70
CA HIS A 84 32.88 -11.16 10.16
C HIS A 84 32.27 -10.20 11.21
N HIS A 85 32.85 -10.13 12.41
CA HIS A 85 32.53 -9.16 13.48
C HIS A 85 33.81 -8.67 14.14
#